data_AF-A0A521WU67-F1
#
_entry.id   AF-A0A521WU67-F1
#
_cell.length_a   1.000
_cell.length_b   1.000
_cell.length_c   1.000
_cell.angle_alpha   90.00
_cell.angle_beta   90.00
_cell.angle_gamma   90.00
#
_symmetry.space_group_name_H-M   'P 1'
#
loop_
_entity.id
_entity.type
_entity.pdbx_description
1 polymer ?
#
loop_
_entity_poly.entity_id
_entity_poly.type
_entity_poly.pdbx_seq_one_letter_code
_entity_poly.pdbx_strand_id
1 'polypeptide(L)'
;YDFVLYEYYFTDDAGHSQSMEKAIVTLQNVDRLLEGIVEHFNFKKNLFLLTSDHGNIEDVSTKSHTRNPVPLLAMGIGHEAVARKVKRLVDVAPAVVRLIGDN
;
A
#
# COMPACT_ATOMS: atom_id res chain seq x y z
N TYR A 1 12.89 14.96 -0.46
CA TYR A 1 11.49 15.06 -0.92
C TYR A 1 10.61 15.09 0.31
N ASP A 2 9.63 15.99 0.36
CA ASP A 2 8.67 16.10 1.48
C ASP A 2 7.52 15.09 1.36
N PHE A 3 7.33 14.55 0.14
CA PHE A 3 6.37 13.51 -0.17
C PHE A 3 6.86 12.64 -1.32
N VAL A 4 6.62 11.33 -1.24
CA VAL A 4 6.87 10.37 -2.32
C VAL A 4 5.63 9.49 -2.45
N LEU A 5 5.08 9.41 -3.65
CA LEU A 5 4.06 8.45 -4.04
C LEU A 5 4.68 7.46 -5.01
N TYR A 6 4.55 6.17 -4.71
CA TYR A 6 5.04 5.10 -5.56
C TYR A 6 3.91 4.10 -5.79
N GLU A 7 3.70 3.75 -7.06
CA GLU A 7 2.72 2.76 -7.49
C GLU A 7 3.42 1.47 -7.91
N TYR A 8 2.94 0.34 -7.40
CA TYR A 8 3.39 -0.99 -7.80
C TYR A 8 2.26 -1.74 -8.49
N TYR A 9 2.09 -1.52 -9.80
CA TYR A 9 0.96 -2.04 -10.58
C TYR A 9 1.09 -3.53 -10.94
N PHE A 10 2.24 -4.18 -10.71
CA PHE A 10 2.45 -5.59 -11.07
C PHE A 10 1.53 -6.55 -10.32
N THR A 11 0.97 -6.16 -9.16
CA THR A 11 -0.04 -6.95 -8.47
C THR A 11 -1.34 -7.07 -9.27
N ASP A 12 -1.77 -6.00 -9.94
CA ASP A 12 -2.95 -5.99 -10.80
C ASP A 12 -2.72 -6.83 -12.07
N ASP A 13 -1.58 -6.64 -12.75
CA ASP A 13 -1.18 -7.44 -13.91
C ASP A 13 -1.02 -8.94 -13.58
N ALA A 14 -0.54 -9.27 -12.36
CA ALA A 14 -0.48 -10.66 -11.90
C ALA A 14 -1.88 -11.24 -11.64
N GLY A 15 -2.78 -10.47 -11.01
CA GLY A 15 -4.16 -10.89 -10.77
C GLY A 15 -4.94 -11.13 -12.07
N HIS A 16 -4.86 -10.20 -13.03
CA HIS A 16 -5.49 -10.34 -14.36
C HIS A 16 -5.01 -11.56 -15.17
N SER A 17 -3.80 -12.05 -14.89
CA SER A 17 -3.26 -13.24 -15.54
C SER A 17 -3.93 -14.54 -15.11
N GLN A 18 -4.63 -14.55 -13.97
CA GLN A 18 -5.20 -15.76 -13.34
C GLN A 18 -4.15 -16.86 -13.04
N SER A 19 -2.87 -16.49 -12.95
CA SER A 19 -1.79 -17.42 -12.63
C SER A 19 -1.41 -17.30 -11.17
N MET A 20 -1.69 -18.35 -10.39
CA MET A 20 -1.25 -18.44 -8.99
C MET A 20 0.27 -18.35 -8.87
N GLU A 21 1.01 -18.95 -9.80
CA GLU A 21 2.48 -18.88 -9.83
C GLU A 21 2.96 -17.43 -9.99
N LYS A 22 2.40 -16.68 -10.95
CA LYS A 22 2.73 -15.27 -11.15
C LYS A 22 2.34 -14.43 -9.93
N ALA A 23 1.18 -14.70 -9.33
CA ALA A 23 0.73 -14.02 -8.12
C ALA A 23 1.71 -14.22 -6.95
N ILE A 24 2.16 -15.45 -6.71
CA ILE A 24 3.15 -15.78 -5.67
C ILE A 24 4.46 -15.02 -5.91
N VAL A 25 5.02 -15.07 -7.12
CA VAL A 25 6.28 -14.38 -7.45
C VAL A 25 6.14 -12.87 -7.26
N THR A 26 5.02 -12.29 -7.71
CA THR A 26 4.77 -10.86 -7.53
C THR A 26 4.65 -10.48 -6.06
N LEU A 27 3.96 -11.27 -5.24
CA LEU A 27 3.84 -11.04 -3.80
C LEU A 27 5.18 -11.18 -3.08
N GLN A 28 6.05 -12.11 -3.49
CA GLN A 28 7.42 -12.22 -2.97
C GLN A 28 8.25 -10.97 -3.28
N ASN A 29 8.05 -10.32 -4.43
CA ASN A 29 8.72 -9.06 -4.73
C ASN A 29 8.20 -7.91 -3.86
N VAL A 30 6.89 -7.87 -3.57
CA VAL A 30 6.31 -6.92 -2.61
C VAL A 30 6.87 -7.15 -1.21
N ASP A 31 7.00 -8.40 -0.78
CA ASP A 31 7.57 -8.78 0.51
C ASP A 31 9.03 -8.29 0.66
N ARG A 32 9.88 -8.52 -0.35
CA ARG A 32 11.27 -8.00 -0.36
C ARG A 32 11.34 -6.47 -0.38
N LEU A 33 10.41 -5.80 -1.06
CA LEU A 33 10.30 -4.34 -1.01
C LEU A 33 10.00 -3.87 0.41
N LEU A 34 9.04 -4.53 1.09
CA LEU A 34 8.69 -4.22 2.47
C LEU A 34 9.85 -4.49 3.43
N GLU A 35 10.61 -5.57 3.23
CA GLU A 35 11.82 -5.87 3.99
C GLU A 35 12.82 -4.71 3.89
N GLY A 36 13.18 -4.28 2.67
CA GLY A 36 14.10 -3.17 2.47
C GLY A 36 13.61 -1.84 3.07
N ILE A 37 12.29 -1.60 3.08
CA ILE A 37 11.69 -0.45 3.76
C ILE A 37 11.85 -0.57 5.27
N VAL A 38 11.53 -1.73 5.86
CA VAL A 38 11.65 -1.94 7.31
C VAL A 38 13.11 -1.79 7.78
N GLU A 39 14.08 -2.26 7.00
CA GLU A 39 15.51 -2.21 7.36
C GLU A 39 16.12 -0.80 7.24
N HIS A 40 15.70 -0.01 6.26
CA HIS A 40 16.41 1.23 5.92
C HIS A 40 15.60 2.50 6.15
N PHE A 41 14.28 2.41 6.32
CA PHE A 41 13.43 3.60 6.47
C PHE A 41 13.52 4.18 7.89
N ASN A 42 13.74 5.48 7.99
CA ASN A 42 13.79 6.15 9.29
C ASN A 42 12.38 6.49 9.80
N PHE A 43 11.72 5.50 10.41
CA PHE A 43 10.37 5.64 10.97
C PHE A 43 10.25 6.65 12.13
N LYS A 44 11.37 7.08 12.74
CA LYS A 44 11.35 8.12 13.78
C LYS A 44 11.17 9.53 13.21
N LYS A 45 11.44 9.71 11.92
CA LYS A 45 11.36 11.01 11.23
C LYS A 45 10.35 11.03 10.10
N ASN A 46 10.00 9.87 9.56
CA ASN A 46 9.14 9.74 8.39
C ASN A 46 7.96 8.82 8.68
N LEU A 47 6.89 9.01 7.91
CA LEU A 47 5.75 8.11 7.86
C LEU A 47 5.79 7.31 6.57
N PHE A 48 5.63 6.00 6.68
CA PHE A 48 5.38 5.10 5.56
C PHE A 48 3.92 4.67 5.55
N LEU A 49 3.28 4.79 4.39
CA LEU A 49 1.91 4.32 4.16
C LEU A 49 1.91 3.33 3.00
N LEU A 50 1.23 2.21 3.18
CA LEU A 50 0.94 1.24 2.11
C LEU A 50 -0.57 0.98 2.07
N THR A 51 -1.14 1.09 0.88
CA THR A 51 -2.52 0.75 0.60
C THR A 51 -2.67 0.27 -0.84
N SER A 52 -3.87 -0.14 -1.23
CA SER A 52 -4.23 -0.49 -2.60
C SER A 52 -5.46 0.31 -2.99
N ASP A 53 -5.66 0.60 -4.26
CA ASP A 53 -6.87 1.26 -4.77
C ASP A 53 -8.04 0.28 -4.99
N HIS A 54 -7.74 -1.01 -5.20
CA HIS A 54 -8.74 -2.08 -5.23
C HIS A 54 -8.13 -3.45 -4.89
N GLY A 55 -8.97 -4.49 -4.87
CA GLY A 55 -8.55 -5.90 -4.81
C GLY A 55 -8.42 -6.51 -6.21
N ASN A 56 -7.58 -7.52 -6.35
CA ASN A 56 -7.40 -8.32 -7.57
C ASN A 56 -6.64 -9.62 -7.23
N ILE A 57 -5.34 -9.49 -6.93
CA ILE A 57 -4.38 -10.60 -6.79
C ILE A 57 -4.75 -11.62 -5.69
N GLU A 58 -5.57 -11.24 -4.72
CA GLU A 58 -6.03 -12.16 -3.67
C GLU A 58 -7.02 -13.21 -4.16
N ASP A 59 -7.64 -13.01 -5.34
CA ASP A 59 -8.53 -13.98 -5.99
C ASP A 59 -8.21 -14.11 -7.49
N VAL A 60 -7.22 -14.93 -7.80
CA VAL A 60 -6.83 -15.26 -9.19
C VAL A 60 -7.84 -16.14 -9.94
N SER A 61 -8.94 -16.56 -9.31
CA SER A 61 -9.98 -17.36 -9.98
C SER A 61 -10.81 -16.53 -10.96
N THR A 62 -10.77 -15.20 -10.86
CA THR A 62 -11.45 -14.23 -11.72
C THR A 62 -10.44 -13.35 -12.46
N LYS A 63 -10.82 -12.87 -13.66
CA LYS A 63 -10.05 -11.82 -14.37
C LYS A 63 -10.39 -10.41 -13.91
N SER A 64 -11.52 -10.24 -13.25
CA SER A 64 -12.01 -8.92 -12.85
C SER A 64 -11.51 -8.55 -11.46
N HIS A 65 -11.43 -7.24 -11.19
CA HIS A 65 -11.20 -6.72 -9.84
C HIS A 65 -12.25 -7.24 -8.85
N THR A 66 -11.83 -7.36 -7.59
CA THR A 66 -12.73 -7.76 -6.51
C THR A 66 -13.28 -6.53 -5.78
N ARG A 67 -14.27 -6.75 -4.93
CA ARG A 67 -14.77 -5.74 -3.97
C ARG A 67 -14.23 -5.96 -2.56
N ASN A 68 -13.17 -6.76 -2.42
CA ASN A 68 -12.56 -6.99 -1.12
C ASN A 68 -11.99 -5.67 -0.56
N PRO A 69 -12.04 -5.47 0.76
CA PRO A 69 -11.40 -4.32 1.37
C PRO A 69 -9.89 -4.39 1.16
N VAL A 70 -9.29 -3.23 0.89
CA VAL A 70 -7.85 -3.06 0.71
C VAL A 70 -7.15 -2.81 2.04
N PRO A 71 -5.88 -3.24 2.20
CA PRO A 71 -5.14 -2.96 3.43
C PRO A 71 -4.80 -1.47 3.55
N LEU A 72 -4.64 -1.01 4.79
CA LEU A 72 -3.95 0.22 5.12
C LEU A 72 -2.91 -0.10 6.19
N LEU A 73 -1.64 0.00 5.82
CA LEU A 73 -0.51 -0.06 6.76
C LEU A 73 0.03 1.35 6.95
N ALA A 74 0.21 1.74 8.20
CA ALA A 74 0.84 2.99 8.58
C ALA A 74 1.94 2.74 9.60
N MET A 75 3.16 3.18 9.31
CA MET A 75 4.33 2.98 10.16
C MET A 75 5.15 4.26 10.29
N GLY A 76 5.64 4.56 11.49
CA GLY A 76 6.46 5.74 11.77
C GLY A 76 5.68 6.92 12.33
N ILE A 77 6.13 8.15 12.07
CA ILE A 77 5.57 9.33 12.74
C ILE A 77 4.09 9.54 12.38
N GLY A 78 3.24 9.85 13.35
CA GLY A 78 1.82 10.11 13.10
C GLY A 78 0.97 8.92 12.64
N HIS A 79 1.52 7.68 12.64
CA HIS A 79 0.82 6.49 12.14
C HIS A 79 -0.54 6.25 12.81
N GLU A 80 -0.67 6.45 14.12
CA GLU A 80 -1.95 6.29 14.84
C GLU A 80 -3.04 7.23 14.32
N ALA A 81 -2.67 8.49 14.03
CA ALA A 81 -3.60 9.49 13.54
C ALA A 81 -4.13 9.11 12.15
N VAL A 82 -3.27 8.55 11.29
CA VAL A 82 -3.66 8.05 9.97
C VAL A 82 -4.54 6.80 10.09
N ALA A 83 -4.10 5.79 10.85
CA ALA A 83 -4.83 4.53 11.01
C ALA A 83 -6.25 4.72 11.58
N ARG A 84 -6.44 5.73 12.44
CA ARG A 84 -7.76 6.09 12.96
C ARG A 84 -8.64 6.82 11.93
N LYS A 85 -8.07 7.74 11.14
CA LYS A 85 -8.83 8.64 10.25
C LYS A 85 -9.08 8.08 8.85
N VAL A 86 -8.20 7.24 8.32
CA VAL A 86 -8.32 6.69 6.97
C VAL A 86 -9.14 5.41 7.01
N LYS A 87 -10.33 5.44 6.40
CA LYS A 87 -11.24 4.29 6.28
C LYS A 87 -11.62 3.98 4.83
N ARG A 88 -11.43 4.95 3.94
CA ARG A 88 -11.69 4.87 2.50
C ARG A 88 -10.54 5.55 1.74
N LEU A 89 -10.41 5.25 0.45
CA LEU A 89 -9.37 5.83 -0.41
C LEU A 89 -9.39 7.36 -0.43
N VAL A 90 -10.58 7.96 -0.45
CA VAL A 90 -10.76 9.42 -0.41
C VAL A 90 -10.25 10.07 0.87
N ASP A 91 -10.03 9.29 1.94
CA ASP A 91 -9.51 9.79 3.20
C ASP A 91 -7.96 9.86 3.21
N VAL A 92 -7.28 9.18 2.26
CA VAL A 92 -5.80 9.10 2.18
C VAL A 92 -5.19 10.46 1.89
N ALA A 93 -5.59 11.13 0.81
CA ALA A 93 -5.00 12.41 0.42
C ALA A 93 -5.15 13.50 1.50
N PRO A 94 -6.34 13.71 2.12
CA PRO A 94 -6.46 14.63 3.25
C PRO A 94 -5.61 14.25 4.46
N ALA A 95 -5.38 12.95 4.71
CA ALA A 95 -4.51 12.52 5.81
C ALA A 95 -3.04 12.86 5.55
N VAL A 96 -2.56 12.63 4.32
CA VAL A 96 -1.21 12.98 3.88
C VAL A 96 -0.98 14.49 3.92
N VAL A 97 -1.91 15.29 3.37
CA VAL A 97 -1.79 16.76 3.33
C VAL A 97 -1.68 17.35 4.74
N ARG A 98 -2.47 16.86 5.70
CA ARG A 98 -2.37 17.31 7.10
C ARG A 98 -0.99 17.06 7.69
N LEU A 99 -0.38 15.91 7.40
CA LEU A 99 0.93 15.56 7.95
C LEU A 99 2.07 16.38 7.34
N ILE A 100 1.95 16.77 6.07
CA ILE A 100 2.97 17.58 5.39
C ILE A 100 2.78 19.06 5.73
N GLY A 101 1.53 19.54 5.78
CA GLY A 101 1.17 20.94 5.96
C GLY A 101 1.13 21.45 7.40
N ASP A 102 1.14 20.57 8.41
CA ASP A 102 1.29 20.94 9.83
C ASP A 102 2.76 21.16 10.25
N ASN A 103 3.70 21.29 9.28
CA ASN A 103 5.11 21.64 9.52
C ASN A 103 5.36 23.14 9.43
#